data_AF-A0A7C5D2L8-F1
#
_entry.id   AF-A0A7C5D2L8-F1
#
_cell.length_a   1.000
_cell.length_b   1.000
_cell.length_c   1.000
_cell.angle_alpha   90.00
_cell.angle_beta   90.00
_cell.angle_gamma   90.00
#
_symmetry.space_group_name_H-M   'P 1'
#
loop_
_entity.id
_entity.type
_entity.pdbx_description
1 polymer ?
#
loop_
_entity_poly.entity_id
_entity_poly.type
_entity_poly.pdbx_seq_one_letter_code
_entity_poly.pdbx_strand_id
1 'polypeptide(L)'
;MEISIAAIGVTIGIILILLWMKWHYSKEINRLKGEVKLFRNANEYQAEAVVVFSADYEVFSANRAARKLLQLKPYEENMIPPKEILLQVGQSDIKSLFEVIDEQGKITEGTIHLKKVTLTIEKSVHHVNLYID
;
A
#
# COMPACT_ATOMS: atom_id res chain seq x y z
N MET A 1 -4.16 34.02 50.03
CA MET A 1 -4.48 34.81 48.82
C MET A 1 -3.43 34.62 47.73
N GLU A 2 -2.13 34.67 48.05
CA GLU A 2 -1.04 34.47 47.08
C GLU A 2 -0.98 33.07 46.45
N ILE A 3 -1.23 32.02 47.25
CA ILE A 3 -1.26 30.62 46.78
C ILE A 3 -2.35 30.41 45.70
N SER A 4 -3.49 31.11 45.82
CA SER A 4 -4.60 31.02 44.87
C SER A 4 -4.25 31.66 43.52
N ILE A 5 -3.47 32.74 43.51
CA ILE A 5 -3.03 33.42 42.28
C ILE A 5 -1.97 32.56 41.55
N ALA A 6 -1.03 31.98 42.30
CA ALA A 6 -0.03 31.07 41.74
C ALA A 6 -0.67 29.82 41.10
N ALA A 7 -1.67 29.23 41.76
CA ALA A 7 -2.39 28.07 41.22
C ALA A 7 -3.17 28.40 39.92
N ILE A 8 -3.78 29.57 39.84
CA ILE A 8 -4.45 30.04 38.61
C ILE A 8 -3.43 30.24 37.48
N GLY A 9 -2.28 30.84 37.76
CA GLY A 9 -1.20 31.03 36.78
C GLY A 9 -0.69 29.71 36.21
N VAL A 10 -0.45 28.70 37.06
CA VAL A 10 -0.02 27.36 36.63
C VAL A 10 -1.10 26.70 35.76
N THR A 11 -2.36 26.79 36.17
CA THR A 11 -3.48 26.21 35.41
C THR A 11 -3.60 26.82 34.02
N ILE A 12 -3.50 28.15 33.90
CA ILE A 12 -3.53 28.85 32.62
C ILE A 12 -2.32 28.46 31.76
N GLY A 13 -1.13 28.36 32.36
CA GLY A 13 0.08 27.91 31.66
C GLY A 13 -0.06 26.53 31.04
N ILE A 14 -0.63 25.57 31.80
CA ILE A 14 -0.90 24.22 31.30
C ILE A 14 -1.91 24.25 30.14
N ILE A 15 -2.99 25.02 30.26
CA ILE A 15 -4.00 25.16 29.20
C ILE A 15 -3.37 25.72 27.92
N LEU A 16 -2.53 26.75 28.03
CA LEU A 16 -1.83 27.36 26.89
C LEU A 16 -0.87 26.37 26.22
N ILE A 17 -0.13 25.57 27.00
CA ILE A 17 0.75 24.52 26.47
C ILE A 17 -0.06 23.47 25.72
N LEU A 18 -1.18 23.00 26.28
CA LEU A 18 -2.05 22.01 25.63
C LEU A 18 -2.66 22.55 24.32
N LEU A 19 -3.09 23.82 24.31
CA LEU A 19 -3.60 24.47 23.10
C LEU A 19 -2.51 24.63 22.04
N TRP A 20 -1.30 25.01 22.43
CA TRP A 20 -0.16 25.13 21.53
C TRP A 20 0.24 23.78 20.93
N MET A 21 0.34 22.74 21.76
CA MET A 21 0.60 21.37 21.31
C MET A 21 -0.48 20.92 20.33
N LYS A 22 -1.76 21.08 20.68
CA LYS A 22 -2.88 20.72 19.81
C LYS A 22 -2.78 21.41 18.45
N TRP A 23 -2.48 22.70 18.43
CA TRP A 23 -2.34 23.45 17.18
C TRP A 23 -1.16 22.97 16.34
N HIS A 24 0.01 22.76 16.97
CA HIS A 24 1.21 22.28 16.29
C HIS A 24 1.00 20.88 15.69
N TYR A 25 0.52 19.93 16.48
CA TYR A 25 0.26 18.56 16.00
C TYR A 25 -0.86 18.52 14.97
N SER A 26 -1.92 19.33 15.12
CA SER A 26 -2.99 19.36 14.12
C SER A 26 -2.49 19.90 12.79
N LYS A 27 -1.60 20.90 12.79
CA LYS A 27 -0.99 21.43 11.57
C LYS A 27 -0.13 20.36 10.89
N GLU A 28 0.68 19.65 11.66
CA GLU A 28 1.55 18.61 11.14
C GLU A 28 0.77 17.41 10.59
N ILE A 29 -0.25 16.94 11.32
CA ILE A 29 -1.15 15.87 10.85
C ILE A 29 -1.83 16.28 9.54
N ASN A 30 -2.29 17.53 9.42
CA ASN A 30 -2.94 18.00 8.20
C ASN A 30 -1.95 18.09 7.03
N ARG A 31 -0.71 18.52 7.27
CA ARG A 31 0.37 18.51 6.27
C ARG A 31 0.63 17.09 5.76
N LEU A 32 0.86 16.15 6.67
CA LEU A 32 1.10 14.74 6.35
C LEU A 32 -0.08 14.11 5.62
N LYS A 33 -1.33 14.40 6.04
CA LYS A 33 -2.54 13.97 5.31
C LYS A 33 -2.58 14.52 3.88
N GLY A 34 -2.18 15.77 3.70
CA GLY A 34 -2.07 16.39 2.37
C GLY A 34 -1.05 15.68 1.49
N GLU A 35 0.14 15.43 2.03
CA GLU A 35 1.22 14.70 1.32
C GLU A 35 0.81 13.28 0.97
N VAL A 36 0.29 12.52 1.92
CA VAL A 36 -0.22 11.16 1.68
C VAL A 36 -1.32 11.15 0.63
N LYS A 37 -2.21 12.15 0.64
CA LYS A 37 -3.25 12.28 -0.40
C LYS A 37 -2.65 12.54 -1.78
N LEU A 38 -1.63 13.39 -1.88
CA LEU A 38 -0.93 13.65 -3.14
C LEU A 38 -0.23 12.39 -3.66
N PHE A 39 0.51 11.68 -2.80
CA PHE A 39 1.16 10.42 -3.17
C PHE A 39 0.16 9.35 -3.59
N ARG A 40 -0.93 9.20 -2.84
CA ARG A 40 -1.99 8.24 -3.17
C ARG A 40 -2.61 8.56 -4.53
N ASN A 41 -2.91 9.84 -4.79
CA ASN A 41 -3.43 10.26 -6.07
C ASN A 41 -2.41 10.05 -7.20
N ALA A 42 -1.14 10.36 -6.98
CA ALA A 42 -0.10 10.12 -7.97
C ALA A 42 -0.03 8.63 -8.33
N ASN A 43 0.04 7.75 -7.33
CA ASN A 43 0.06 6.29 -7.51
C ASN A 43 -1.20 5.77 -8.23
N GLU A 44 -2.37 6.29 -7.88
CA GLU A 44 -3.67 5.90 -8.43
C GLU A 44 -3.76 6.11 -9.95
N TYR A 45 -3.05 7.11 -10.50
CA TYR A 45 -3.06 7.43 -11.93
C TYR A 45 -1.78 7.03 -12.67
N GLN A 46 -0.86 6.29 -12.02
CA GLN A 46 0.28 5.72 -12.73
C GLN A 46 -0.17 4.71 -13.79
N ALA A 47 0.58 4.64 -14.89
CA ALA A 47 0.35 3.68 -15.96
C ALA A 47 0.75 2.25 -15.57
N GLU A 48 1.76 2.13 -14.70
CA GLU A 48 2.24 0.86 -14.16
C GLU A 48 1.24 0.27 -13.17
N ALA A 49 1.04 -1.04 -13.23
CA ALA A 49 0.18 -1.75 -12.29
C ALA A 49 0.97 -2.06 -11.02
N VAL A 50 0.61 -1.41 -9.91
CA VAL A 50 1.24 -1.61 -8.60
C VAL A 50 0.23 -2.19 -7.62
N VAL A 51 0.60 -3.31 -7.00
CA VAL A 51 -0.18 -4.02 -5.98
C VAL A 51 0.72 -4.38 -4.80
N VAL A 52 0.18 -4.27 -3.59
CA VAL A 52 0.82 -4.66 -2.34
C VAL A 52 -0.06 -5.73 -1.70
N PHE A 53 0.54 -6.88 -1.40
CA PHE A 53 -0.12 -7.98 -0.71
C PHE A 53 0.29 -8.00 0.76
N SER A 54 -0.61 -8.50 1.62
CA SER A 54 -0.28 -8.88 3.00
C SER A 54 0.50 -10.20 3.01
N ALA A 55 1.01 -10.59 4.19
CA ALA A 55 1.65 -11.89 4.38
C ALA A 55 0.69 -13.08 4.12
N ASP A 56 -0.62 -12.85 4.24
CA ASP A 56 -1.67 -13.83 3.99
C ASP A 56 -2.21 -13.76 2.54
N TYR A 57 -1.47 -13.09 1.65
CA TYR A 57 -1.80 -12.92 0.22
C TYR A 57 -3.07 -12.10 -0.07
N GLU A 58 -3.55 -11.34 0.91
CA GLU A 58 -4.65 -10.41 0.72
C GLU A 58 -4.17 -9.12 0.05
N VAL A 59 -4.99 -8.53 -0.81
CA VAL A 59 -4.67 -7.23 -1.43
C VAL A 59 -4.78 -6.14 -0.37
N PHE A 60 -3.63 -5.64 0.10
CA PHE A 60 -3.55 -4.51 1.02
C PHE A 60 -3.73 -3.18 0.30
N SER A 61 -3.15 -3.05 -0.90
CA SER A 61 -3.32 -1.87 -1.76
C SER A 61 -3.14 -2.23 -3.22
N ALA A 62 -3.91 -1.60 -4.11
CA ALA A 62 -3.72 -1.74 -5.55
C ALA A 62 -4.09 -0.42 -6.22
N ASN A 63 -3.28 0.09 -7.15
CA ASN A 63 -3.62 1.26 -7.94
C ASN A 63 -4.64 0.93 -9.04
N ARG A 64 -5.13 1.95 -9.77
CA ARG A 64 -6.14 1.75 -10.82
C ARG A 64 -5.71 0.76 -11.90
N ALA A 65 -4.46 0.83 -12.34
CA ALA A 65 -3.91 -0.06 -13.35
C ALA A 65 -3.87 -1.52 -12.85
N ALA A 66 -3.42 -1.75 -11.61
CA ALA A 66 -3.42 -3.08 -11.00
C ALA A 66 -4.83 -3.64 -10.80
N ARG A 67 -5.78 -2.84 -10.31
CA ARG A 67 -7.17 -3.30 -10.15
C ARG A 67 -7.78 -3.70 -11.49
N LYS A 68 -7.45 -2.97 -12.58
CA LYS A 68 -7.89 -3.32 -13.93
C LYS A 68 -7.21 -4.60 -14.44
N LEU A 69 -5.89 -4.72 -14.26
CA LEU A 69 -5.10 -5.87 -14.70
C LEU A 69 -5.54 -7.15 -13.98
N LEU A 70 -5.64 -7.08 -12.66
CA LEU A 70 -6.00 -8.19 -11.77
C LEU A 70 -7.51 -8.42 -11.67
N GLN A 71 -8.31 -7.61 -12.38
CA GLN A 71 -9.78 -7.65 -12.36
C GLN A 71 -10.38 -7.62 -10.94
N LEU A 72 -9.74 -6.86 -10.04
CA LEU A 72 -10.18 -6.68 -8.67
C LEU A 72 -11.43 -5.81 -8.65
N LYS A 73 -12.38 -6.11 -7.76
CA LYS A 73 -13.55 -5.24 -7.59
C LYS A 73 -13.12 -3.88 -7.03
N PRO A 74 -13.80 -2.79 -7.41
CA PRO A 74 -13.57 -1.50 -6.80
C PRO A 74 -13.84 -1.57 -5.30
N TYR A 75 -12.92 -1.05 -4.48
CA TYR A 75 -13.09 -0.85 -3.02
C TYR A 75 -13.10 -2.12 -2.14
N GLU A 76 -12.77 -3.30 -2.68
CA GLU A 76 -12.50 -4.49 -1.87
C GLU A 76 -11.01 -4.49 -1.47
N GLU A 77 -10.70 -3.82 -0.35
CA GLU A 77 -9.40 -3.90 0.34
C GLU A 77 -9.41 -5.07 1.34
N ASN A 78 -8.25 -5.71 1.57
CA ASN A 78 -8.08 -6.85 2.48
C ASN A 78 -8.86 -8.11 2.05
N MET A 79 -8.75 -8.46 0.77
CA MET A 79 -9.28 -9.73 0.26
C MET A 79 -8.24 -10.43 -0.61
N ILE A 80 -8.20 -11.75 -0.52
CA ILE A 80 -7.48 -12.58 -1.48
C ILE A 80 -8.17 -12.40 -2.85
N PRO A 81 -7.40 -12.20 -3.95
CA PRO A 81 -7.99 -12.11 -5.28
C PRO A 81 -8.93 -13.30 -5.55
N PRO A 82 -10.20 -13.06 -5.92
CA PRO A 82 -11.17 -14.14 -6.11
C PRO A 82 -10.87 -15.01 -7.33
N LYS A 83 -10.00 -14.51 -8.23
CA LYS A 83 -9.58 -15.17 -9.45
C LYS A 83 -8.14 -15.61 -9.29
N GLU A 84 -7.88 -16.86 -9.63
CA GLU A 84 -6.52 -17.37 -9.65
C GLU A 84 -5.68 -16.61 -10.68
N ILE A 85 -4.49 -16.20 -10.26
CA ILE A 85 -3.53 -15.48 -11.08
C ILE A 85 -2.42 -16.46 -11.44
N LEU A 86 -2.37 -16.85 -12.70
CA LEU A 86 -1.40 -17.80 -13.22
C LEU A 86 -0.27 -17.05 -13.94
N LEU A 87 0.97 -17.49 -13.70
CA LEU A 87 2.18 -16.95 -14.27
C LEU A 87 2.91 -18.01 -15.09
N GLN A 88 3.44 -17.60 -16.23
CA GLN A 88 4.40 -18.35 -17.01
C GLN A 88 5.60 -17.46 -17.37
N VAL A 89 6.81 -17.88 -17.02
CA VAL A 89 8.04 -17.13 -17.30
C VAL A 89 8.75 -17.78 -18.49
N GLY A 90 8.63 -17.18 -19.67
CA GLY A 90 9.20 -17.74 -20.90
C GLY A 90 8.56 -19.08 -21.28
N GLN A 91 9.35 -20.15 -21.28
CA GLN A 91 8.91 -21.53 -21.58
C GLN A 91 8.74 -22.40 -20.32
N SER A 92 8.71 -21.79 -19.13
CA SER A 92 8.51 -22.53 -17.87
C SER A 92 7.10 -23.15 -17.78
N ASP A 93 6.93 -24.00 -16.78
CA ASP A 93 5.61 -24.42 -16.33
C ASP A 93 4.78 -23.22 -15.86
N ILE A 94 3.46 -23.38 -15.96
CA ILE A 94 2.49 -22.41 -15.44
C ILE A 94 2.34 -22.65 -13.94
N LYS A 95 2.52 -21.60 -13.14
CA LYS A 95 2.41 -21.64 -11.67
C LYS A 95 1.50 -20.52 -11.17
N SER A 96 0.98 -20.62 -9.96
CA SER A 96 0.26 -19.49 -9.38
C SER A 96 1.21 -18.34 -9.01
N LEU A 97 0.72 -17.10 -8.98
CA LEU A 97 1.49 -15.92 -8.57
C LEU A 97 2.17 -16.13 -7.21
N PHE A 98 1.42 -16.66 -6.24
CA PHE A 98 1.92 -16.84 -4.88
C PHE A 98 2.94 -17.97 -4.77
N GLU A 99 2.77 -19.05 -5.55
CA GLU A 99 3.82 -20.09 -5.66
C GLU A 99 5.12 -19.52 -6.21
N VAL A 100 5.06 -18.67 -7.24
CA VAL A 100 6.26 -18.04 -7.80
C VAL A 100 6.92 -17.12 -6.77
N ILE A 101 6.14 -16.36 -6.00
CA ILE A 101 6.65 -15.51 -4.91
C ILE A 101 7.32 -16.36 -3.83
N ASP A 102 6.69 -17.44 -3.40
CA ASP A 102 7.22 -18.34 -2.37
C ASP A 102 8.51 -19.05 -2.82
N GLU A 103 8.56 -19.50 -4.07
CA GLU A 103 9.74 -20.16 -4.64
C GLU A 103 10.89 -19.18 -4.83
N GLN A 104 10.64 -18.03 -5.46
CA GLN A 104 11.68 -17.07 -5.82
C GLN A 104 12.15 -16.23 -4.62
N GLY A 105 11.24 -15.93 -3.68
CA GLY A 105 11.53 -15.20 -2.45
C GLY A 105 12.37 -16.01 -1.46
N LYS A 106 12.29 -17.34 -1.50
CA LYS A 106 13.20 -18.22 -0.73
C LYS A 106 14.59 -18.31 -1.33
N ILE A 107 14.74 -18.02 -2.62
CA ILE A 107 16.00 -18.15 -3.37
C ILE A 107 16.76 -16.82 -3.41
N THR A 108 16.06 -15.69 -3.35
CA THR A 108 16.64 -14.36 -3.56
C THR A 108 16.29 -13.44 -2.40
N GLU A 109 17.29 -13.07 -1.57
CA GLU A 109 17.14 -11.95 -0.63
C GLU A 109 17.20 -10.64 -1.43
N GLY A 110 16.04 -10.14 -1.88
CA GLY A 110 15.90 -8.84 -2.55
C GLY A 110 14.90 -8.83 -3.70
N THR A 111 14.84 -7.69 -4.39
CA THR A 111 13.86 -7.44 -5.45
C THR A 111 14.00 -8.44 -6.62
N ILE A 112 12.93 -9.16 -6.91
CA ILE A 112 12.83 -10.14 -8.00
C ILE A 112 12.32 -9.45 -9.26
N HIS A 113 13.05 -9.61 -10.37
CA HIS A 113 12.63 -9.09 -11.67
C HIS A 113 12.40 -10.24 -12.67
N LEU A 114 11.13 -10.49 -12.97
CA LEU A 114 10.72 -11.47 -13.96
C LEU A 114 10.38 -10.77 -15.28
N LYS A 115 11.12 -11.10 -16.34
CA LYS A 115 10.92 -10.52 -17.68
C LYS A 115 10.05 -11.42 -18.55
N LYS A 116 9.25 -10.80 -19.42
CA LYS A 116 8.41 -11.49 -20.42
C LYS A 116 7.50 -12.55 -19.79
N VAL A 117 6.81 -12.16 -18.73
CA VAL A 117 5.87 -13.02 -18.02
C VAL A 117 4.53 -12.99 -18.75
N THR A 118 3.98 -14.18 -19.00
CA THR A 118 2.59 -14.33 -19.43
C THR A 118 1.75 -14.50 -18.17
N LEU A 119 0.92 -13.49 -17.90
CA LEU A 119 -0.04 -13.44 -16.82
C LEU A 119 -1.40 -13.88 -17.36
N THR A 120 -1.96 -14.95 -16.82
CA THR A 120 -3.30 -15.43 -17.17
C THR A 120 -4.22 -15.29 -15.97
N ILE A 121 -5.34 -14.58 -16.16
CA ILE A 121 -6.37 -14.41 -15.14
C ILE A 121 -7.69 -14.84 -15.79
N GLU A 122 -8.24 -15.95 -15.32
CA GLU A 122 -9.32 -16.69 -15.97
C GLU A 122 -9.04 -16.98 -17.45
N LYS A 123 -9.58 -16.16 -18.36
CA LYS A 123 -9.43 -16.29 -19.82
C LYS A 123 -8.65 -15.13 -20.45
N SER A 124 -8.24 -14.15 -19.64
CA SER A 124 -7.50 -12.98 -20.11
C SER A 124 -6.01 -13.25 -20.00
N VAL A 125 -5.30 -13.05 -21.11
CA VAL A 125 -3.85 -13.24 -21.20
C VAL A 125 -3.19 -11.88 -21.38
N HIS A 126 -2.19 -11.61 -20.55
CA HIS A 126 -1.43 -10.37 -20.55
C HIS A 126 0.07 -10.68 -20.57
N HIS A 127 0.84 -9.92 -21.35
CA HIS A 127 2.30 -9.99 -21.33
C HIS A 127 2.85 -8.81 -20.54
N VAL A 128 3.54 -9.11 -19.44
CA VAL A 128 4.01 -8.10 -18.48
C VAL A 128 5.44 -8.40 -18.05
N ASN A 129 6.12 -7.37 -17.56
CA ASN A 129 7.31 -7.57 -16.73
C ASN A 129 6.86 -7.39 -15.27
N LEU A 130 7.30 -8.29 -14.40
CA LEU A 130 6.96 -8.24 -12.97
C LEU A 130 8.19 -7.87 -12.17
N TYR A 131 7.99 -6.95 -11.24
CA TYR A 131 8.95 -6.55 -10.23
C TYR A 131 8.28 -6.84 -8.89
N ILE A 132 8.92 -7.63 -8.06
CA ILE A 132 8.43 -8.04 -6.74
C ILE A 132 9.50 -7.61 -5.75
N ASP A 133 9.12 -6.83 -4.75
CA ASP A 133 10.00 -6.37 -3.67
C ASP A 133 9.59 -7.05 -2.35
#